data_AF-A0A972LBP0-F1
#
_entry.id   AF-A0A972LBP0-F1
#
_cell.length_a   1.000
_cell.length_b   1.000
_cell.length_c   1.000
_cell.angle_alpha   90.00
_cell.angle_beta   90.00
_cell.angle_gamma   90.00
#
_symmetry.space_group_name_H-M   'P 1'
#
loop_
_entity.id
_entity.type
_entity.pdbx_description
1 polymer ?
#
loop_
_entity_poly.entity_id
_entity_poly.type
_entity_poly.pdbx_seq_one_letter_code
_entity_poly.pdbx_strand_id
1 'polypeptide(L)'
;MSGYLGWVTVAISTMLLVGCSLENEGSPRKALPESNSPGAQLLKKFCSNCHAPPQPAIHNHGEWKNIVLRMEDHRIMNGEEHMTASQIEQLSGYLDKHAGGSR
;
A
#
# COMPACT_ATOMS: atom_id res chain seq x y z
N MET A 1 51.60 -29.17 -14.94
CA MET A 1 50.25 -28.71 -15.35
C MET A 1 49.59 -28.04 -14.14
N SER A 2 50.04 -26.83 -13.80
CA SER A 2 49.50 -26.03 -12.68
C SER A 2 49.16 -24.65 -13.22
N GLY A 3 47.93 -24.45 -13.66
CA GLY A 3 47.50 -23.18 -14.25
C GLY A 3 46.02 -22.86 -14.13
N TYR A 4 45.20 -23.78 -13.60
CA TYR A 4 43.74 -23.60 -13.56
C TYR A 4 43.21 -23.03 -12.23
N LEU A 5 44.00 -23.04 -11.15
CA LEU A 5 43.53 -22.62 -9.83
C LEU A 5 43.43 -21.09 -9.64
N GLY A 6 44.13 -20.30 -10.46
CA GLY A 6 44.13 -18.83 -10.35
C GLY A 6 42.92 -18.14 -10.98
N TRP A 7 42.30 -18.77 -11.99
CA TRP A 7 41.17 -18.18 -12.71
C TRP A 7 39.83 -18.42 -12.00
N VAL A 8 39.71 -19.52 -11.24
CA VAL A 8 38.48 -19.87 -10.52
C VAL A 8 38.20 -18.88 -9.38
N THR A 9 39.23 -18.35 -8.72
CA THR A 9 39.07 -17.40 -7.61
C THR A 9 38.73 -15.98 -8.08
N VAL A 10 39.23 -15.54 -9.24
CA VAL A 10 38.91 -14.22 -9.81
C VAL A 10 37.46 -14.15 -10.27
N ALA A 11 36.94 -15.24 -10.85
CA ALA A 11 35.56 -15.29 -11.35
C ALA A 11 34.51 -15.24 -10.22
N ILE A 12 34.82 -15.74 -9.02
CA ILE A 12 33.91 -15.69 -7.88
C ILE A 12 33.84 -14.27 -7.28
N SER A 13 34.92 -13.50 -7.37
CA SER A 13 35.00 -12.14 -6.80
C SER A 13 34.27 -11.08 -7.64
N THR A 14 34.22 -11.25 -8.97
CA THR A 14 33.48 -10.32 -9.85
C THR A 14 31.96 -10.53 -9.84
N MET A 15 31.48 -11.64 -9.28
CA MET A 15 30.07 -12.01 -9.22
C MET A 15 29.30 -11.42 -8.02
N LEU A 16 29.90 -10.45 -7.31
CA LEU A 16 29.29 -9.75 -6.16
C LEU A 16 29.02 -8.25 -6.42
N LEU A 17 29.41 -7.70 -7.57
CA LEU A 17 29.27 -6.27 -7.87
C LEU A 17 28.21 -5.91 -8.92
N VAL A 18 27.40 -6.89 -9.35
CA VAL A 18 26.20 -6.65 -10.18
C VAL A 18 24.96 -7.11 -9.42
N GLY A 19 24.87 -6.73 -8.15
CA GLY A 19 23.59 -6.61 -7.46
C GLY A 19 22.95 -5.29 -7.87
N CYS A 20 22.59 -5.13 -9.15
CA CYS A 20 21.63 -4.10 -9.51
C CYS A 20 20.35 -4.45 -8.75
N SER A 21 19.88 -3.52 -7.92
CA SER A 21 18.59 -3.59 -7.25
C SER A 21 17.55 -4.16 -8.20
N LEU A 22 17.18 -5.43 -8.00
CA LEU A 22 15.82 -5.85 -8.29
C LEU A 22 15.00 -5.20 -7.18
N GLU A 23 14.64 -3.95 -7.44
CA GLU A 23 13.64 -3.23 -6.68
C GLU A 23 12.40 -4.11 -6.73
N ASN A 24 12.15 -4.82 -5.62
CA ASN A 24 10.94 -5.54 -5.27
C ASN A 24 9.73 -5.03 -6.07
N GLU A 25 9.57 -5.55 -7.29
CA GLU A 25 8.45 -5.21 -8.16
C GLU A 25 7.25 -5.99 -7.65
N GLY A 26 6.78 -5.55 -6.48
CA GLY A 26 5.41 -5.79 -6.06
C GLY A 26 4.52 -5.38 -7.23
N SER A 27 3.77 -6.38 -7.73
CA SER A 27 2.71 -6.27 -8.74
C SER A 27 2.14 -4.86 -8.84
N PRO A 28 1.99 -4.27 -10.05
CA PRO A 28 1.67 -2.85 -10.21
C PRO A 28 0.31 -2.52 -9.57
N ARG A 29 0.34 -2.16 -8.28
CA ARG A 29 -0.81 -1.59 -7.60
C ARG A 29 -1.05 -0.25 -8.25
N LYS A 30 -2.22 -0.11 -8.87
CA LYS A 30 -2.67 1.17 -9.43
C LYS A 30 -2.43 2.28 -8.40
N ALA A 31 -1.84 3.39 -8.83
CA ALA A 31 -1.61 4.50 -7.92
C ALA A 31 -2.96 5.02 -7.37
N LEU A 32 -2.99 5.39 -6.09
CA LEU A 32 -4.15 6.05 -5.51
C LEU A 32 -4.39 7.40 -6.21
N PRO A 33 -5.65 7.74 -6.55
CA PRO A 33 -5.97 9.05 -7.10
C PRO A 33 -5.64 10.14 -6.09
N GLU A 34 -5.14 11.30 -6.54
CA GLU A 34 -4.79 12.44 -5.66
C GLU A 34 -3.97 11.98 -4.42
N SER A 35 -2.91 11.19 -4.64
CA SER A 35 -2.18 10.45 -3.60
C SER A 35 -1.55 11.28 -2.46
N ASN A 36 -1.44 12.60 -2.66
CA ASN A 36 -0.96 13.58 -1.70
C ASN A 36 -2.09 14.33 -0.96
N SER A 37 -3.35 14.10 -1.35
CA SER A 37 -4.51 14.71 -0.69
C SER A 37 -4.61 14.27 0.77
N PRO A 38 -5.22 15.09 1.65
CA PRO A 38 -5.43 14.72 3.04
C PRO A 38 -6.16 13.37 3.23
N GLY A 39 -7.16 13.07 2.40
CA GLY A 39 -7.87 11.78 2.45
C GLY A 39 -7.03 10.58 2.01
N ALA A 40 -6.21 10.72 0.95
CA ALA A 40 -5.28 9.67 0.55
C ALA A 40 -4.20 9.39 1.62
N GLN A 41 -3.76 10.43 2.33
CA GLN A 41 -2.83 10.27 3.45
C GLN A 41 -3.49 9.57 4.65
N LEU A 42 -4.75 9.86 4.95
CA LEU A 42 -5.51 9.12 5.96
C LEU A 42 -5.67 7.65 5.58
N LEU A 43 -5.97 7.34 4.31
CA LEU A 43 -6.09 5.96 3.83
C LEU A 43 -4.79 5.19 4.04
N LYS A 44 -3.65 5.80 3.69
CA LYS A 44 -2.32 5.22 3.92
C LYS A 44 -2.07 4.99 5.42
N LYS A 45 -2.34 6.00 6.26
CA LYS A 45 -2.09 5.96 7.71
C LYS A 45 -2.94 4.92 8.44
N PHE A 46 -4.23 4.84 8.14
CA PHE A 46 -5.18 4.08 8.97
C PHE A 46 -5.56 2.72 8.38
N CYS A 47 -5.50 2.53 7.06
CA CYS A 47 -6.02 1.33 6.39
C CYS A 47 -4.94 0.37 5.88
N SER A 48 -3.65 0.63 6.15
CA SER A 48 -2.54 -0.20 5.70
C SER A 48 -1.90 -1.06 6.81
N ASN A 49 -2.38 -0.94 8.06
CA ASN A 49 -1.79 -1.62 9.22
C ASN A 49 -2.09 -3.13 9.24
N CYS A 50 -3.29 -3.53 8.81
CA CYS A 50 -3.73 -4.92 8.89
C CYS A 50 -3.64 -5.66 7.54
N HIS A 51 -3.89 -4.96 6.44
CA HIS A 51 -3.84 -5.51 5.08
C HIS A 51 -3.59 -4.37 4.08
N ALA A 52 -3.48 -4.69 2.79
CA ALA A 52 -3.35 -3.66 1.75
C ALA A 52 -4.61 -2.76 1.72
N PRO A 53 -4.46 -1.42 1.61
CA PRO A 53 -5.60 -0.52 1.54
C PRO A 53 -6.39 -0.74 0.24
N PRO A 54 -7.72 -0.63 0.27
CA PRO A 54 -8.54 -0.81 -0.92
C PRO A 54 -8.38 0.34 -1.92
N GLN A 55 -8.59 0.05 -3.20
CA GLN A 55 -8.76 1.09 -4.21
C GLN A 55 -10.14 1.74 -4.05
N PRO A 56 -10.28 3.07 -4.18
CA PRO A 56 -11.58 3.74 -4.07
C PRO A 56 -12.64 3.22 -5.06
N ALA A 57 -12.21 2.78 -6.25
CA ALA A 57 -13.11 2.35 -7.31
C ALA A 57 -13.77 0.96 -7.10
N ILE A 58 -13.47 0.24 -6.02
CA ILE A 58 -14.04 -1.11 -5.79
C ILE A 58 -15.45 -1.09 -5.20
N HIS A 59 -15.87 0.06 -4.65
CA HIS A 59 -17.20 0.28 -4.06
C HIS A 59 -17.87 1.47 -4.74
N ASN A 60 -19.20 1.53 -4.64
CA ASN A 60 -20.02 2.58 -5.24
C ASN A 60 -20.05 3.83 -4.36
N HIS A 61 -20.44 4.96 -4.96
CA HIS A 61 -20.83 6.15 -4.23
C HIS A 61 -21.92 5.85 -3.17
N GLY A 62 -21.78 6.43 -1.98
CA GLY A 62 -22.64 6.24 -0.83
C GLY A 62 -22.27 5.07 0.09
N GLU A 63 -21.46 4.10 -0.38
CA GLU A 63 -21.12 2.91 0.41
C GLU A 63 -19.96 3.16 1.39
N TRP A 64 -19.05 4.05 1.02
CA TRP A 64 -17.75 4.18 1.68
C TRP A 64 -17.82 4.59 3.15
N LYS A 65 -18.79 5.42 3.54
CA LYS A 65 -18.95 5.82 4.94
C LYS A 65 -19.20 4.61 5.85
N ASN A 66 -20.09 3.72 5.44
CA ASN A 66 -20.41 2.51 6.22
C ASN A 66 -19.23 1.54 6.27
N ILE A 67 -18.46 1.45 5.18
CA ILE A 67 -17.27 0.60 5.10
C ILE A 67 -16.16 1.12 6.02
N VAL A 68 -15.91 2.43 6.02
CA VAL A 68 -14.92 3.06 6.92
C VAL A 68 -15.30 2.84 8.37
N LEU A 69 -16.58 3.02 8.74
CA LEU A 69 -17.06 2.75 10.10
C LEU A 69 -16.85 1.28 10.50
N ARG A 70 -17.21 0.33 9.63
CA ARG A 70 -16.99 -1.10 9.89
C ARG A 70 -15.50 -1.44 10.09
N MET A 71 -14.62 -0.87 9.26
CA MET A 71 -13.17 -1.11 9.41
C MET A 71 -12.61 -0.43 10.65
N GLU A 72 -13.15 0.72 11.05
CA GLU A 72 -12.77 1.36 12.30
C GLU A 72 -13.13 0.50 13.51
N ASP A 73 -14.32 -0.10 13.55
CA ASP A 73 -14.68 -1.06 14.60
C ASP A 73 -13.68 -2.23 14.66
N HIS A 74 -13.26 -2.75 13.51
CA HIS A 74 -12.24 -3.81 13.46
C HIS A 74 -10.87 -3.34 13.95
N ARG A 75 -10.47 -2.10 13.64
CA ARG A 75 -9.23 -1.49 14.12
C ARG A 75 -9.26 -1.36 15.65
N ILE A 76 -10.36 -0.87 16.20
CA ILE A 76 -10.57 -0.75 17.65
C ILE A 76 -10.48 -2.12 18.34
N MET A 77 -11.14 -3.14 17.78
CA MET A 77 -11.07 -4.51 18.30
C MET A 77 -9.65 -5.10 18.25
N ASN A 78 -8.82 -4.64 17.32
CA ASN A 78 -7.39 -5.00 17.21
C ASN A 78 -6.47 -4.14 18.09
N GLY A 79 -7.02 -3.21 18.89
CA GLY A 79 -6.25 -2.34 19.79
C GLY A 79 -5.54 -1.17 19.10
N GLU A 80 -5.96 -0.82 17.88
CA GLU A 80 -5.42 0.32 17.15
C GLU A 80 -5.98 1.66 17.65
N GLU A 81 -5.28 2.75 17.37
CA GLU A 81 -5.75 4.12 17.69
C GLU A 81 -7.06 4.44 16.97
N HIS A 82 -7.98 5.09 17.67
CA HIS A 82 -9.27 5.52 17.13
C HIS A 82 -9.11 6.73 16.19
N MET A 83 -9.77 6.69 15.05
CA MET A 83 -9.96 7.87 14.21
C MET A 83 -10.95 8.84 14.85
N THR A 84 -10.69 10.14 14.71
CA THR A 84 -11.67 11.17 15.09
C THR A 84 -12.81 11.21 14.08
N ALA A 85 -13.96 11.77 14.48
CA ALA A 85 -15.10 11.94 13.58
C ALA A 85 -14.73 12.71 12.29
N SER A 86 -13.90 13.74 12.40
CA SER A 86 -13.41 14.52 11.25
C SER A 86 -12.50 13.70 10.33
N GLN A 87 -11.66 12.82 10.89
CA GLN A 87 -10.84 11.91 10.08
C GLN A 87 -11.70 10.88 9.33
N ILE A 88 -12.73 10.33 9.99
CA ILE A 88 -13.68 9.41 9.36
C ILE A 88 -14.41 10.10 8.19
N GLU A 89 -14.89 11.32 8.40
CA GLU A 89 -15.57 12.11 7.37
C GLU A 89 -14.63 12.42 6.19
N GLN A 90 -13.41 12.87 6.46
CA GLN A 90 -12.45 13.18 5.41
C GLN A 90 -12.00 11.94 4.62
N LEU A 91 -11.77 10.81 5.30
CA LEU A 91 -11.41 9.55 4.66
C LEU A 91 -12.56 9.01 3.80
N SER A 92 -13.77 8.96 4.36
CA SER A 92 -14.95 8.49 3.63
C SER A 92 -15.28 9.40 2.45
N GLY A 93 -15.20 10.72 2.60
CA GLY A 93 -15.41 11.67 1.50
C GLY A 93 -14.38 11.54 0.37
N TYR A 94 -13.11 11.26 0.70
CA TYR A 94 -12.10 10.97 -0.32
C TYR A 94 -12.38 9.66 -1.06
N LEU A 95 -12.72 8.59 -0.34
CA LEU A 95 -13.05 7.31 -0.94
C LEU A 95 -14.31 7.41 -1.82
N ASP A 96 -15.30 8.16 -1.36
CA ASP A 96 -16.54 8.39 -2.09
C ASP A 96 -16.34 9.24 -3.34
N LYS A 97 -15.56 10.32 -3.27
CA LYS A 97 -15.21 11.15 -4.43
C LYS A 97 -14.59 10.35 -5.57
N HIS A 98 -13.84 9.30 -5.23
CA HIS A 98 -13.11 8.45 -6.19
C HIS A 98 -13.77 7.07 -6.36
N ALA A 99 -15.01 6.92 -5.92
CA ALA A 99 -15.74 5.66 -5.98
C ALA A 99 -16.00 5.19 -7.42
N GLY A 100 -16.37 3.91 -7.55
CA GLY A 100 -16.92 3.39 -8.79
C GLY A 100 -18.30 3.98 -9.08
N GLY A 101 -18.75 3.86 -10.32
CA GLY A 101 -20.08 4.30 -10.71
C GLY A 101 -21.18 3.51 -10.00
N SER A 102 -22.26 4.19 -9.62
CA SER A 102 -23.48 3.57 -9.11
C SER A 102 -24.04 2.59 -10.16
N ARG A 103 -24.08 1.29 -9.84
CA ARG A 103 -24.76 0.29 -10.66
C ARG A 103 -26.27 0.35 -10.49
#